data_AF-A0A2Z6E6I9-F1
#
_entry.id   AF-A0A2Z6E6I9-F1
#
_cell.length_a   1.000
_cell.length_b   1.000
_cell.length_c   1.000
_cell.angle_alpha   90.00
_cell.angle_beta   90.00
_cell.angle_gamma   90.00
#
_symmetry.space_group_name_H-M   'P 1'
#
loop_
_entity.id
_entity.type
_entity.pdbx_description
1 polymer ?
#
loop_
_entity_poly.entity_id
_entity_poly.type
_entity_poly.pdbx_seq_one_letter_code
_entity_poly.pdbx_strand_id
1 'polypeptide(L)'
;MSRLGGWTGYRVGKWRHELRRQQRWLVIELEPTPGAQRQCTGCGQAVVAIHDWTMRRIRELPVFGAPVELHVPRLRLACQGCGPRLEQLDWLDPHARVTRRLADSVARLCAVTSVLHAARWHGIDWKTAKAIDWRALERDLGPVDLEGVRRIAMDEFAIQKGHRYATVVVDVERKRVLWVGRGETVLAQALLPFYSTKRSGTGTGLGLALAREIVEAHGGRILLANREGGGLRVSLLLPQHGARERRATMP
;
A
#
# COMPACT_ATOMS: atom_id res chain seq x y z
N MET A 1 7.98 -27.99 -22.55
CA MET A 1 7.98 -28.76 -21.30
C MET A 1 8.19 -27.82 -20.13
N SER A 2 7.12 -27.49 -19.40
CA SER A 2 7.16 -26.67 -18.19
C SER A 2 7.96 -27.41 -17.12
N ARG A 3 9.21 -27.02 -16.87
CA ARG A 3 9.96 -27.54 -15.72
C ARG A 3 9.22 -27.11 -14.45
N LEU A 4 8.64 -28.07 -13.72
CA LEU A 4 8.53 -27.93 -12.27
C LEU A 4 9.95 -27.61 -11.79
N GLY A 5 10.16 -26.46 -11.15
CA GLY A 5 11.49 -25.89 -10.95
C GLY A 5 11.80 -24.78 -11.94
N GLY A 6 11.49 -23.55 -11.51
CA GLY A 6 11.88 -22.29 -12.15
C GLY A 6 12.58 -21.40 -11.14
N TRP A 7 13.44 -22.01 -10.31
CA TRP A 7 14.20 -21.35 -9.26
C TRP A 7 15.62 -21.08 -9.77
N THR A 8 15.76 -20.14 -10.70
CA THR A 8 17.04 -19.78 -11.32
C THR A 8 18.14 -19.56 -10.25
N GLY A 9 19.34 -20.11 -10.50
CA GLY A 9 20.45 -20.11 -9.56
C GLY A 9 20.43 -21.25 -8.53
N TYR A 10 19.37 -22.05 -8.51
CA TYR A 10 19.18 -23.18 -7.60
C TYR A 10 18.73 -24.44 -8.35
N ARG A 11 19.09 -25.59 -7.80
CA ARG A 11 18.57 -26.90 -8.20
C ARG A 11 17.85 -27.57 -7.04
N VAL A 12 16.96 -28.51 -7.34
CA VAL A 12 16.37 -29.37 -6.32
C VAL A 12 17.43 -30.35 -5.84
N GLY A 13 17.72 -30.35 -4.54
CA GLY A 13 18.59 -31.33 -3.90
C GLY A 13 17.77 -32.52 -3.42
N LYS A 14 17.02 -32.33 -2.33
CA LYS A 14 16.16 -33.36 -1.72
C LYS A 14 14.73 -32.86 -1.63
N TRP A 15 13.80 -33.79 -1.50
CA TRP A 15 12.42 -33.46 -1.15
C TRP A 15 11.84 -34.55 -0.26
N ARG A 16 10.84 -34.17 0.53
CA ARG A 16 10.12 -35.08 1.43
C ARG A 16 8.70 -34.60 1.65
N HIS A 17 7.88 -35.50 2.16
CA HIS A 17 6.59 -35.12 2.73
C HIS A 17 6.72 -34.91 4.24
N GLU A 18 6.05 -33.88 4.76
CA GLU A 18 5.90 -33.66 6.20
C GLU A 18 4.41 -33.58 6.55
N LEU A 19 3.99 -34.28 7.61
CA LEU A 19 2.65 -34.15 8.13
C LEU A 19 2.61 -33.01 9.15
N ARG A 20 1.87 -31.94 8.86
CA ARG A 20 1.75 -30.76 9.73
C ARG A 20 0.28 -30.48 9.96
N ARG A 21 -0.18 -30.55 11.21
CA ARG A 21 -1.60 -30.31 11.58
C ARG A 21 -2.57 -31.11 10.68
N GLN A 22 -2.31 -32.41 10.51
CA GLN A 22 -3.10 -33.33 9.67
C GLN A 22 -3.12 -33.00 8.15
N GLN A 23 -2.32 -32.04 7.69
CA GLN A 23 -2.14 -31.76 6.27
C GLN A 23 -0.77 -32.26 5.80
N ARG A 24 -0.73 -32.91 4.63
CA ARG A 24 0.53 -33.35 4.01
C ARG A 24 1.16 -32.19 3.23
N TRP A 25 2.37 -31.81 3.64
CA TRP A 25 3.18 -30.77 3.00
C TRP A 25 4.28 -31.39 2.15
N LEU A 26 4.55 -30.81 0.98
CA LEU A 26 5.73 -31.12 0.20
C LEU A 26 6.84 -30.13 0.56
N VAL A 27 7.93 -30.64 1.11
CA VAL A 27 9.11 -29.84 1.46
C VAL A 27 10.21 -30.12 0.44
N ILE A 28 10.72 -29.06 -0.19
CA ILE A 28 11.74 -29.16 -1.23
C ILE A 28 12.98 -28.38 -0.76
N GLU A 29 14.10 -29.07 -0.64
CA GLU A 29 15.39 -28.48 -0.33
C GLU A 29 16.07 -28.04 -1.62
N LEU A 30 16.42 -26.76 -1.68
CA LEU A 30 17.14 -26.18 -2.80
C LEU A 30 18.63 -26.08 -2.49
N GLU A 31 19.44 -26.41 -3.48
CA GLU A 31 20.89 -26.26 -3.43
C GLU A 31 21.32 -25.16 -4.42
N PRO A 32 22.23 -24.25 -4.04
CA PRO A 32 22.78 -23.29 -4.97
C PRO A 32 23.49 -24.02 -6.11
N THR A 33 23.26 -23.59 -7.35
CA THR A 33 23.96 -24.15 -8.49
C THR A 33 25.47 -23.82 -8.38
N PRO A 34 26.37 -24.83 -8.43
CA PRO A 34 27.82 -24.60 -8.36
C PRO A 34 28.29 -23.71 -9.52
N GLY A 35 29.24 -22.83 -9.25
CA GLY A 35 29.84 -21.94 -10.27
C GLY A 35 28.89 -20.89 -10.86
N ALA A 36 27.64 -20.81 -10.41
CA ALA A 36 26.71 -19.81 -10.92
C ALA A 36 27.19 -18.38 -10.62
N GLN A 37 27.16 -17.52 -11.63
CA GLN A 37 27.37 -16.09 -11.48
C GLN A 37 26.12 -15.49 -10.81
N ARG A 38 26.29 -14.80 -9.67
CA ARG A 38 25.19 -14.25 -8.86
C ARG A 38 25.21 -12.74 -8.89
N GLN A 39 24.06 -12.10 -8.76
CA GLN A 39 23.96 -10.64 -8.79
C GLN A 39 23.80 -10.07 -7.38
N CYS A 40 24.53 -9.00 -7.08
CA CYS A 40 24.42 -8.25 -5.82
C CYS A 40 23.12 -7.44 -5.77
N THR A 41 22.31 -7.55 -4.71
CA THR A 41 21.10 -6.71 -4.55
C THR A 41 21.40 -5.22 -4.36
N GLY A 42 22.66 -4.83 -4.10
CA GLY A 42 23.08 -3.44 -3.93
C GLY A 42 23.40 -2.75 -5.26
N CYS A 43 24.36 -3.29 -6.02
CA CYS A 43 24.86 -2.68 -7.25
C CYS A 43 24.50 -3.43 -8.54
N GLY A 44 23.84 -4.60 -8.45
CA GLY A 44 23.51 -5.45 -9.60
C GLY A 44 24.71 -6.18 -10.22
N GLN A 45 25.94 -5.88 -9.79
CA GLN A 45 27.13 -6.50 -10.35
C GLN A 45 27.20 -7.99 -10.04
N ALA A 46 27.84 -8.70 -10.95
CA ALA A 46 28.12 -10.12 -10.80
C ALA A 46 29.18 -10.38 -9.71
N VAL A 47 28.88 -11.30 -8.81
CA VAL A 47 29.74 -11.73 -7.71
C VAL A 47 29.69 -13.25 -7.62
N VAL A 48 30.87 -13.88 -7.60
CA VAL A 48 31.00 -15.33 -7.40
C VAL A 48 31.22 -15.67 -5.93
N ALA A 49 31.99 -14.84 -5.22
CA ALA A 49 32.34 -15.05 -3.83
C ALA A 49 31.13 -14.92 -2.89
N ILE A 50 30.94 -15.92 -2.04
CA ILE A 50 29.91 -15.97 -1.00
C ILE A 50 30.55 -15.53 0.32
N HIS A 51 29.94 -14.56 1.00
CA HIS A 51 30.35 -14.14 2.33
C HIS A 51 29.85 -15.14 3.38
N ASP A 52 28.55 -15.42 3.38
CA ASP A 52 27.90 -16.40 4.24
C ASP A 52 26.49 -16.73 3.73
N TRP A 53 25.76 -17.58 4.44
CA TRP A 53 24.41 -17.98 4.07
C TRP A 53 23.51 -18.26 5.27
N THR A 54 22.21 -18.28 5.04
CA THR A 54 21.24 -18.70 6.06
C THR A 54 20.09 -19.46 5.45
N MET A 55 19.70 -20.57 6.06
CA MET A 55 18.53 -21.33 5.63
C MET A 55 17.23 -20.52 5.87
N ARG A 56 16.37 -20.48 4.85
CA ARG A 56 15.06 -19.82 4.91
C ARG A 56 13.98 -20.77 4.40
N ARG A 57 12.84 -20.76 5.09
CA ARG A 57 11.63 -21.47 4.71
C ARG A 57 10.74 -20.52 3.91
N ILE A 58 10.49 -20.84 2.65
CA ILE A 58 9.77 -19.99 1.69
C ILE A 58 8.53 -20.74 1.20
N ARG A 59 7.37 -20.09 1.20
CA ARG A 59 6.15 -20.68 0.66
C ARG A 59 6.14 -20.59 -0.86
N GLU A 60 5.66 -21.65 -1.50
CA GLU A 60 5.51 -21.76 -2.94
C GLU A 60 4.07 -22.18 -3.28
N LEU A 61 3.68 -21.98 -4.55
CA LEU A 61 2.43 -22.51 -5.07
C LEU A 61 2.29 -24.02 -4.81
N PRO A 62 1.07 -24.49 -4.50
CA PRO A 62 0.80 -25.90 -4.34
C PRO A 62 1.20 -26.73 -5.57
N VAL A 63 1.72 -27.93 -5.34
CA VAL A 63 2.01 -28.92 -6.38
C VAL A 63 1.06 -30.10 -6.18
N PHE A 64 0.24 -30.41 -7.18
CA PHE A 64 -0.84 -31.40 -7.11
C PHE A 64 -1.76 -31.20 -5.88
N GLY A 65 -2.04 -29.95 -5.53
CA GLY A 65 -2.86 -29.58 -4.37
C GLY A 65 -2.14 -29.67 -3.01
N ALA A 66 -0.95 -30.25 -2.94
CA ALA A 66 -0.15 -30.27 -1.71
C ALA A 66 0.51 -28.89 -1.49
N PRO A 67 0.36 -28.27 -0.30
CA PRO A 67 1.10 -27.05 0.02
C PRO A 67 2.61 -27.29 -0.03
N VAL A 68 3.33 -26.35 -0.64
CA VAL A 68 4.78 -26.46 -0.82
C VAL A 68 5.54 -25.48 0.07
N GLU A 69 6.63 -25.96 0.67
CA GLU A 69 7.61 -25.14 1.35
C GLU A 69 9.00 -25.44 0.79
N LEU A 70 9.70 -24.39 0.37
CA LEU A 70 11.08 -24.45 -0.10
C LEU A 70 12.02 -24.16 1.07
N HIS A 71 13.06 -24.96 1.21
CA HIS A 71 14.18 -24.69 2.11
C HIS A 71 15.31 -24.13 1.25
N VAL A 72 15.50 -22.82 1.35
CA VAL A 72 16.38 -22.04 0.47
C VAL A 72 17.55 -21.51 1.29
N PRO A 73 18.80 -21.94 1.01
CA PRO A 73 19.99 -21.36 1.65
C PRO A 73 20.26 -19.99 1.03
N ARG A 74 19.69 -18.93 1.61
CA ARG A 74 19.85 -17.56 1.11
C ARG A 74 21.29 -17.10 1.29
N LEU A 75 21.94 -16.76 0.18
CA LEU A 75 23.33 -16.36 0.15
C LEU A 75 23.49 -14.85 0.33
N ARG A 76 24.48 -14.44 1.12
CA ARG A 76 25.06 -13.09 1.05
C ARG A 76 26.37 -13.15 0.29
N LEU A 77 26.50 -12.31 -0.72
CA LEU A 77 27.64 -12.19 -1.61
C LEU A 77 28.68 -11.26 -1.00
N ALA A 78 29.96 -11.61 -1.15
CA ALA A 78 31.10 -10.78 -0.77
C ALA A 78 31.36 -9.71 -1.85
N CYS A 79 30.44 -8.75 -1.98
CA CYS A 79 30.55 -7.70 -2.98
C CYS A 79 31.61 -6.66 -2.57
N GLN A 80 32.58 -6.39 -3.45
CA GLN A 80 33.66 -5.44 -3.18
C GLN A 80 33.17 -3.99 -3.02
N GLY A 81 32.16 -3.57 -3.80
CA GLY A 81 31.64 -2.19 -3.74
C GLY A 81 30.59 -1.93 -2.67
N CYS A 82 29.77 -2.94 -2.33
CA CYS A 82 28.63 -2.75 -1.42
C CYS A 82 28.82 -3.39 -0.03
N GLY A 83 29.91 -4.14 0.17
CA GLY A 83 30.04 -5.07 1.28
C GLY A 83 29.06 -6.25 1.18
N PRO A 84 28.86 -7.01 2.28
CA PRO A 84 27.97 -8.16 2.28
C PRO A 84 26.52 -7.80 1.94
N ARG A 85 26.01 -8.32 0.82
CA ARG A 85 24.64 -8.09 0.33
C ARG A 85 23.98 -9.39 -0.07
N LEU A 86 22.66 -9.49 0.03
CA LEU A 86 21.95 -10.68 -0.45
C LEU A 86 22.18 -10.85 -1.95
N GLU A 87 22.16 -12.11 -2.41
CA GLU A 87 22.02 -12.37 -3.82
C GLU A 87 20.62 -11.97 -4.30
N GLN A 88 20.57 -11.45 -5.52
CA GLN A 88 19.34 -11.14 -6.22
C GLN A 88 18.80 -12.40 -6.91
N LEU A 89 17.50 -12.67 -6.73
CA LEU A 89 16.81 -13.78 -7.37
C LEU A 89 15.61 -13.24 -8.15
N ASP A 90 15.39 -13.77 -9.35
CA ASP A 90 14.27 -13.44 -10.23
C ASP A 90 12.94 -14.03 -9.74
N TRP A 91 12.97 -15.03 -8.85
CA TRP A 91 11.80 -15.72 -8.32
C TRP A 91 11.49 -15.44 -6.84
N LEU A 92 12.36 -14.72 -6.11
CA LEU A 92 12.17 -14.45 -4.68
C LEU A 92 12.76 -13.09 -4.26
N ASP A 93 11.86 -12.17 -3.90
CA ASP A 93 12.21 -10.82 -3.45
C ASP A 93 13.04 -10.82 -2.16
N PRO A 94 13.83 -9.76 -1.92
CA PRO A 94 14.55 -9.57 -0.66
C PRO A 94 13.61 -9.68 0.55
N HIS A 95 14.00 -10.48 1.53
CA HIS A 95 13.27 -10.71 2.80
C HIS A 95 11.85 -11.31 2.67
N ALA A 96 11.35 -11.57 1.47
CA ALA A 96 10.07 -12.21 1.26
C ALA A 96 10.07 -13.65 1.77
N ARG A 97 8.94 -14.09 2.32
CA ARG A 97 8.71 -15.48 2.78
C ARG A 97 7.85 -16.30 1.81
N VAL A 98 7.57 -15.75 0.65
CA VAL A 98 6.78 -16.36 -0.44
C VAL A 98 7.55 -16.15 -1.74
N THR A 99 7.45 -17.08 -2.68
CA THR A 99 7.96 -16.88 -4.04
C THR A 99 7.17 -15.80 -4.76
N ARG A 100 7.78 -15.13 -5.76
CA ARG A 100 7.08 -14.16 -6.61
C ARG A 100 5.89 -14.79 -7.31
N ARG A 101 6.03 -16.03 -7.77
CA ARG A 101 4.95 -16.78 -8.42
C ARG A 101 3.73 -16.97 -7.51
N LEU A 102 3.96 -17.29 -6.23
CA LEU A 102 2.89 -17.32 -5.23
C LEU A 102 2.31 -15.93 -4.99
N ALA A 103 3.16 -14.90 -4.85
CA ALA A 103 2.72 -13.52 -4.69
C ALA A 103 1.84 -13.05 -5.85
N ASP A 104 2.21 -13.32 -7.09
CA ASP A 104 1.45 -12.97 -8.29
C ASP A 104 0.09 -13.69 -8.31
N SER A 105 0.04 -14.95 -7.86
CA SER A 105 -1.23 -15.67 -7.74
C SER A 105 -2.14 -15.06 -6.68
N VAL A 106 -1.59 -14.66 -5.54
CA VAL A 106 -2.33 -13.98 -4.48
C VAL A 106 -2.88 -12.64 -4.99
N ALA A 107 -2.04 -11.84 -5.65
CA ALA A 107 -2.44 -10.54 -6.21
C ALA A 107 -3.55 -10.68 -7.25
N ARG A 108 -3.45 -11.64 -8.19
CA ARG A 108 -4.51 -11.91 -9.16
C ARG A 108 -5.84 -12.27 -8.49
N LEU A 109 -5.79 -13.04 -7.41
CA LEU A 109 -6.99 -13.40 -6.68
C LEU A 109 -7.58 -12.19 -5.93
N CYS A 110 -6.74 -11.36 -5.30
CA CYS A 110 -7.17 -10.11 -4.66
C CYS A 110 -7.86 -9.14 -5.64
N ALA A 111 -7.54 -9.18 -6.94
CA ALA A 111 -8.21 -8.35 -7.94
C ALA A 111 -9.70 -8.69 -8.13
N VAL A 112 -10.14 -9.89 -7.74
CA VAL A 112 -11.53 -10.37 -7.92
C VAL A 112 -12.19 -10.84 -6.63
N THR A 113 -11.47 -10.82 -5.50
CA THR A 113 -12.02 -11.21 -4.19
C THR A 113 -11.37 -10.41 -3.07
N SER A 114 -11.90 -10.53 -1.85
CA SER A 114 -11.30 -9.87 -0.68
C SER A 114 -9.91 -10.43 -0.35
N VAL A 115 -9.01 -9.59 0.14
CA VAL A 115 -7.68 -9.98 0.65
C VAL A 115 -7.76 -11.13 1.67
N LEU A 116 -8.82 -11.17 2.49
CA LEU A 116 -9.05 -12.26 3.45
C LEU A 116 -9.31 -13.60 2.78
N HIS A 117 -10.14 -13.63 1.74
CA HIS A 117 -10.42 -14.85 0.99
C HIS A 117 -9.18 -15.31 0.21
N ALA A 118 -8.42 -14.39 -0.39
CA ALA A 118 -7.16 -14.72 -1.06
C ALA A 118 -6.12 -15.32 -0.08
N ALA A 119 -6.00 -14.75 1.13
CA ALA A 119 -5.13 -15.28 2.17
C ALA A 119 -5.52 -16.71 2.59
N ARG A 120 -6.82 -16.94 2.81
CA ARG A 120 -7.38 -18.26 3.16
C ARG A 120 -7.17 -19.28 2.05
N TRP A 121 -7.45 -18.91 0.81
CA TRP A 121 -7.28 -19.76 -0.37
C TRP A 121 -5.83 -20.26 -0.51
N HIS A 122 -4.86 -19.37 -0.31
CA HIS A 122 -3.45 -19.71 -0.41
C HIS A 122 -2.83 -20.27 0.89
N GLY A 123 -3.57 -20.28 1.99
CA GLY A 123 -3.08 -20.70 3.30
C GLY A 123 -1.87 -19.87 3.77
N ILE A 124 -1.97 -18.54 3.66
CA ILE A 124 -0.96 -17.57 4.14
C ILE A 124 -1.57 -16.61 5.15
N ASP A 125 -0.71 -15.95 5.95
CA ASP A 125 -1.15 -14.93 6.90
C ASP A 125 -1.78 -13.73 6.18
N TRP A 126 -2.86 -13.18 6.75
CA TRP A 126 -3.59 -12.07 6.16
C TRP A 126 -2.72 -10.82 5.94
N LYS A 127 -1.78 -10.50 6.85
CA LYS A 127 -0.87 -9.36 6.67
C LYS A 127 0.08 -9.60 5.52
N THR A 128 0.46 -10.85 5.27
CA THR A 128 1.29 -11.22 4.11
C THR A 128 0.51 -11.00 2.80
N ALA A 129 -0.72 -11.51 2.72
CA ALA A 129 -1.59 -11.29 1.56
C ALA A 129 -1.84 -9.80 1.31
N LYS A 130 -2.11 -9.03 2.36
CA LYS A 130 -2.29 -7.57 2.29
C LYS A 130 -1.03 -6.86 1.79
N ALA A 131 0.15 -7.26 2.24
CA ALA A 131 1.39 -6.65 1.79
C ALA A 131 1.71 -6.99 0.32
N ILE A 132 1.31 -8.17 -0.16
CA ILE A 132 1.40 -8.56 -1.57
C ILE A 132 0.46 -7.72 -2.42
N ASP A 133 -0.81 -7.63 -2.01
CA ASP A 133 -1.85 -6.84 -2.67
C ASP A 133 -1.45 -5.37 -2.79
N TRP A 134 -0.98 -4.79 -1.68
CA TRP A 134 -0.48 -3.41 -1.66
C TRP A 134 0.65 -3.17 -2.67
N ARG A 135 1.66 -4.03 -2.71
CA ARG A 135 2.77 -3.91 -3.67
C ARG A 135 2.32 -4.08 -5.12
N ALA A 136 1.35 -4.95 -5.38
CA ALA A 136 0.79 -5.10 -6.72
C ALA A 136 0.05 -3.82 -7.15
N LEU A 137 -0.78 -3.26 -6.26
CA LEU A 137 -1.47 -1.99 -6.52
C LEU A 137 -0.50 -0.83 -6.74
N GLU A 138 0.57 -0.71 -5.94
CA GLU A 138 1.59 0.33 -6.14
C GLU A 138 2.26 0.25 -7.52
N ARG A 139 2.59 -0.97 -7.96
CA ARG A 139 3.18 -1.21 -9.27
C ARG A 139 2.21 -0.88 -10.41
N ASP A 140 0.94 -1.25 -10.26
CA ASP A 140 -0.04 -1.17 -11.34
C ASP A 140 -0.68 0.22 -11.46
N LEU A 141 -0.87 0.94 -10.33
CA LEU A 141 -1.49 2.27 -10.30
C LEU A 141 -0.48 3.41 -10.41
N GLY A 142 0.78 3.20 -10.02
CA GLY A 142 1.80 4.25 -10.02
C GLY A 142 1.44 5.46 -9.15
N PRO A 143 2.17 6.58 -9.28
CA PRO A 143 1.78 7.84 -8.65
C PRO A 143 0.50 8.38 -9.29
N VAL A 144 -0.37 8.98 -8.47
CA VAL A 144 -1.58 9.65 -8.97
C VAL A 144 -1.17 10.84 -9.84
N ASP A 145 -1.45 10.73 -11.14
CA ASP A 145 -1.29 11.83 -12.08
C ASP A 145 -2.46 12.82 -11.94
N LEU A 146 -2.13 14.09 -11.67
CA LEU A 146 -3.08 15.20 -11.51
C LEU A 146 -3.22 16.04 -12.79
N GLU A 147 -2.49 15.72 -13.85
CA GLU A 147 -2.57 16.46 -15.11
C GLU A 147 -4.00 16.40 -15.67
N GLY A 148 -4.48 17.57 -16.11
CA GLY A 148 -5.81 17.73 -16.68
C GLY A 148 -6.98 17.55 -15.70
N VAL A 149 -6.75 17.42 -14.39
CA VAL A 149 -7.82 17.44 -13.38
C VAL A 149 -8.39 18.86 -13.28
N ARG A 150 -9.67 19.03 -13.59
CA ARG A 150 -10.35 20.35 -13.56
C ARG A 150 -11.42 20.45 -12.47
N ARG A 151 -12.05 19.32 -12.14
CA ARG A 151 -13.09 19.24 -11.11
C ARG A 151 -12.81 18.07 -10.19
N ILE A 152 -12.81 18.36 -8.91
CA ILE A 152 -12.67 17.36 -7.85
C ILE A 152 -13.93 17.36 -6.98
N ALA A 153 -14.32 16.19 -6.49
CA ALA A 153 -15.27 16.06 -5.40
C ALA A 153 -14.55 15.51 -4.18
N MET A 154 -14.99 15.97 -3.01
CA MET A 154 -14.49 15.53 -1.72
C MET A 154 -15.67 14.95 -0.96
N ASP A 155 -15.53 13.71 -0.50
CA ASP A 155 -16.53 13.03 0.29
C ASP A 155 -15.91 12.41 1.53
N GLU A 156 -16.72 12.19 2.55
CA GLU A 156 -16.29 11.57 3.80
C GLU A 156 -17.18 10.38 4.12
N PHE A 157 -16.57 9.19 4.17
CA PHE A 157 -17.29 7.95 4.41
C PHE A 157 -16.78 7.26 5.68
N ALA A 158 -17.71 6.66 6.42
CA ALA A 158 -17.39 5.90 7.62
C ALA A 158 -16.70 4.58 7.24
N ILE A 159 -15.51 4.32 7.80
CA ILE A 159 -14.74 3.10 7.51
C ILE A 159 -15.25 1.92 8.36
N GLN A 160 -15.70 2.16 9.59
CA GLN A 160 -16.27 1.18 10.53
C GLN A 160 -17.28 1.85 11.48
N LYS A 161 -18.22 1.08 12.07
CA LYS A 161 -19.07 1.55 13.17
C LYS A 161 -18.17 2.06 14.32
N GLY A 162 -18.40 3.29 14.79
CA GLY A 162 -17.64 3.89 15.89
C GLY A 162 -16.68 5.02 15.50
N HIS A 163 -17.14 5.97 14.67
CA HIS A 163 -16.49 7.28 14.47
C HIS A 163 -15.12 7.34 13.76
N ARG A 164 -14.81 6.39 12.86
CA ARG A 164 -13.57 6.43 12.09
C ARG A 164 -13.84 6.75 10.62
N TYR A 165 -13.49 7.96 10.17
CA TYR A 165 -13.80 8.48 8.83
C TYR A 165 -12.60 8.45 7.90
N ALA A 166 -12.90 8.22 6.63
CA ALA A 166 -11.99 8.50 5.55
C ALA A 166 -12.54 9.64 4.70
N THR A 167 -11.70 10.63 4.41
CA THR A 167 -11.97 11.60 3.36
C THR A 167 -11.42 11.04 2.05
N VAL A 168 -12.24 11.01 1.00
CA VAL A 168 -11.84 10.66 -0.36
C VAL A 168 -11.93 11.88 -1.26
N VAL A 169 -10.92 12.09 -2.10
CA VAL A 169 -10.93 13.08 -3.18
C VAL A 169 -10.97 12.33 -4.49
N VAL A 170 -11.91 12.68 -5.37
CA VAL A 170 -12.10 12.05 -6.67
C VAL A 170 -12.09 13.09 -7.79
N ASP A 171 -11.52 12.75 -8.94
CA ASP A 171 -11.75 13.45 -10.21
C ASP A 171 -13.14 13.03 -10.71
N VAL A 172 -14.10 13.95 -10.66
CA VAL A 172 -15.49 13.63 -11.02
C VAL A 172 -15.67 13.39 -12.52
N GLU A 173 -14.82 13.97 -13.35
CA GLU A 173 -14.92 13.85 -14.81
C GLU A 173 -14.40 12.49 -15.27
N ARG A 174 -13.26 12.07 -14.72
CA ARG A 174 -12.61 10.80 -15.08
C ARG A 174 -12.95 9.64 -14.14
N LYS A 175 -13.77 9.87 -13.12
CA LYS A 175 -14.20 8.87 -12.13
C LYS A 175 -13.03 8.12 -11.48
N ARG A 176 -11.95 8.84 -11.15
CA ARG A 176 -10.76 8.27 -10.49
C ARG A 176 -10.59 8.80 -9.08
N VAL A 177 -10.13 7.96 -8.17
CA VAL A 177 -9.72 8.39 -6.82
C VAL A 177 -8.36 9.07 -6.91
N LEU A 178 -8.29 10.31 -6.44
CA LEU A 178 -7.05 11.09 -6.39
C LEU A 178 -6.36 10.97 -5.02
N TRP A 179 -7.13 10.79 -3.94
CA TRP A 179 -6.59 10.73 -2.59
C TRP A 179 -7.56 10.10 -1.58
N VAL A 180 -7.03 9.47 -0.54
CA VAL A 180 -7.78 8.98 0.63
C VAL A 180 -7.00 9.28 1.92
N GLY A 181 -7.61 9.96 2.89
CA GLY A 181 -7.04 10.21 4.23
C GLY A 181 -7.85 9.55 5.34
N ARG A 182 -7.21 9.19 6.46
CA ARG A 182 -7.88 8.53 7.61
C ARG A 182 -7.50 9.20 8.95
N GLY A 183 -8.51 9.59 9.74
CA GLY A 183 -8.51 9.66 11.22
C GLY A 183 -7.69 10.73 12.00
N GLU A 184 -8.44 11.59 12.71
CA GLU A 184 -8.21 12.28 14.01
C GLU A 184 -6.97 13.16 14.29
N THR A 185 -7.19 14.30 14.97
CA THR A 185 -6.23 15.37 15.40
C THR A 185 -5.86 16.46 14.39
N VAL A 186 -6.76 16.81 13.46
CA VAL A 186 -6.54 17.94 12.52
C VAL A 186 -7.30 19.20 12.90
N LEU A 187 -8.43 19.10 13.63
CA LEU A 187 -9.37 20.21 13.78
C LEU A 187 -8.81 21.49 14.41
N ALA A 188 -8.01 21.38 15.48
CA ALA A 188 -7.55 22.56 16.22
C ALA A 188 -6.49 23.37 15.43
N GLN A 189 -5.76 22.71 14.54
CA GLN A 189 -4.65 23.32 13.80
C GLN A 189 -4.99 23.56 12.32
N ALA A 190 -6.09 22.98 11.82
CA ALA A 190 -6.52 23.08 10.43
C ALA A 190 -6.71 24.52 9.91
N LEU A 191 -7.00 25.48 10.80
CA LEU A 191 -7.23 26.88 10.47
C LEU A 191 -5.96 27.75 10.54
N LEU A 192 -4.82 27.18 10.91
CA LEU A 192 -3.56 27.92 10.94
C LEU A 192 -2.99 27.99 9.51
N PRO A 193 -2.53 29.18 9.06
CA PRO A 193 -1.80 29.30 7.81
C PRO A 193 -0.60 28.35 7.82
N PHE A 194 -0.37 27.66 6.70
CA PHE A 194 0.74 26.72 6.52
C PHE A 194 0.68 25.43 7.34
N TYR A 195 -0.38 25.22 8.11
CA TYR A 195 -0.60 23.94 8.74
C TYR A 195 -0.96 22.88 7.70
N SER A 196 -0.10 21.86 7.59
CA SER A 196 -0.30 20.74 6.70
C SER A 196 0.14 19.46 7.39
N THR A 197 -0.67 18.41 7.27
CA THR A 197 -0.30 17.05 7.70
C THR A 197 0.45 16.27 6.60
N LYS A 198 0.79 16.93 5.49
CA LYS A 198 1.62 16.36 4.41
C LYS A 198 3.12 16.45 4.77
N ARG A 199 3.96 15.52 4.28
CA ARG A 199 5.43 15.67 4.36
C ARG A 199 5.85 16.96 3.62
N SER A 200 6.83 17.67 4.19
CA SER A 200 7.29 19.00 3.79
C SER A 200 7.34 19.18 2.26
N GLY A 201 6.54 20.13 1.74
CA GLY A 201 6.63 20.60 0.35
C GLY A 201 5.47 20.25 -0.60
N THR A 202 4.44 19.49 -0.20
CA THR A 202 3.38 19.02 -1.13
C THR A 202 1.96 19.57 -0.85
N GLY A 203 1.86 20.59 -0.01
CA GLY A 203 0.65 21.39 0.20
C GLY A 203 0.97 22.62 1.02
N THR A 204 0.47 23.78 0.59
CA THR A 204 0.78 25.05 1.24
C THR A 204 0.07 25.25 2.58
N GLY A 205 -0.93 24.42 2.93
CA GLY A 205 -1.69 24.57 4.18
C GLY A 205 -2.55 25.84 4.23
N LEU A 206 -2.84 26.47 3.07
CA LEU A 206 -3.46 27.79 3.01
C LEU A 206 -4.98 27.76 2.84
N GLY A 207 -5.57 26.71 2.24
CA GLY A 207 -6.98 26.74 1.80
C GLY A 207 -8.00 27.01 2.93
N LEU A 208 -7.86 26.33 4.07
CA LEU A 208 -8.78 26.52 5.20
C LEU A 208 -8.47 27.80 5.99
N ALA A 209 -7.21 28.26 5.97
CA ALA A 209 -6.80 29.54 6.54
C ALA A 209 -7.39 30.73 5.74
N LEU A 210 -7.35 30.68 4.40
CA LEU A 210 -8.00 31.68 3.55
C LEU A 210 -9.53 31.68 3.72
N ALA A 211 -10.16 30.50 3.81
CA ALA A 211 -11.59 30.41 4.08
C ALA A 211 -11.97 31.09 5.41
N ARG A 212 -11.12 30.93 6.45
CA ARG A 212 -11.27 31.64 7.72
C ARG A 212 -11.10 33.15 7.56
N GLU A 213 -10.02 33.60 6.93
CA GLU A 213 -9.76 35.03 6.71
C GLU A 213 -10.91 35.71 5.98
N ILE A 214 -11.45 35.08 4.93
CA ILE A 214 -12.59 35.61 4.17
C ILE A 214 -13.83 35.69 5.06
N VAL A 215 -14.14 34.64 5.83
CA VAL A 215 -15.34 34.60 6.68
C VAL A 215 -15.23 35.64 7.81
N GLU A 216 -14.06 35.76 8.45
CA GLU A 216 -13.81 36.77 9.49
C GLU A 216 -13.83 38.19 8.91
N ALA A 217 -13.28 38.42 7.71
CA ALA A 217 -13.33 39.71 7.04
C ALA A 217 -14.76 40.18 6.72
N HIS A 218 -15.71 39.25 6.59
CA HIS A 218 -17.13 39.55 6.40
C HIS A 218 -17.92 39.58 7.72
N GLY A 219 -17.24 39.71 8.87
CA GLY A 219 -17.85 39.75 10.20
C GLY A 219 -18.43 38.42 10.66
N GLY A 220 -18.10 37.33 9.96
CA GLY A 220 -18.53 35.98 10.26
C GLY A 220 -17.59 35.20 11.16
N ARG A 221 -17.92 33.93 11.36
CA ARG A 221 -17.11 32.95 12.11
C ARG A 221 -17.13 31.59 11.41
N ILE A 222 -16.00 30.92 11.39
CA ILE A 222 -15.86 29.52 10.96
C ILE A 222 -15.69 28.62 12.19
N LEU A 223 -16.42 27.52 12.25
CA LEU A 223 -16.34 26.51 13.30
C LEU A 223 -16.08 25.15 12.68
N LEU A 224 -15.20 24.38 13.32
CA LEU A 224 -14.93 23.00 12.96
C LEU A 224 -15.37 22.13 14.14
N ALA A 225 -16.19 21.13 13.88
CA ALA A 225 -16.61 20.17 14.89
C ALA A 225 -16.64 18.76 14.31
N ASN A 226 -16.27 17.77 15.11
CA ASN A 226 -16.60 16.39 14.80
C ASN A 226 -18.11 16.19 14.97
N ARG A 227 -18.74 15.42 14.09
CA ARG A 227 -20.16 15.06 14.23
C ARG A 227 -20.31 13.85 15.16
N GLU A 228 -21.47 13.69 15.80
CA GLU A 228 -21.78 12.47 16.57
C GLU A 228 -21.98 11.24 15.65
N GLY A 229 -22.42 11.44 14.40
CA GLY A 229 -22.36 10.41 13.35
C GLY A 229 -21.03 10.40 12.59
N GLY A 230 -20.07 11.20 13.11
CA GLY A 230 -18.73 11.57 12.68
C GLY A 230 -18.52 12.09 11.26
N GLY A 231 -17.26 12.34 10.97
CA GLY A 231 -16.78 13.26 9.95
C GLY A 231 -16.68 14.70 10.45
N LEU A 232 -16.22 15.59 9.58
CA LEU A 232 -15.98 17.00 9.86
C LEU A 232 -17.20 17.85 9.49
N ARG A 233 -17.76 18.55 10.48
CA ARG A 233 -18.69 19.66 10.26
C ARG A 233 -17.90 20.96 10.22
N VAL A 234 -17.94 21.62 9.06
CA VAL A 234 -17.52 23.02 8.93
C VAL A 234 -18.77 23.88 8.94
N SER A 235 -18.93 24.74 9.95
CA SER A 235 -20.04 25.69 10.03
C SER A 235 -19.53 27.10 9.78
N LEU A 236 -20.16 27.81 8.84
CA LEU A 236 -19.92 29.23 8.60
C LEU A 236 -21.09 30.02 9.17
N LEU A 237 -20.83 30.93 10.10
CA LEU A 237 -21.76 31.95 10.53
C LEU A 237 -21.40 33.25 9.83
N LEU A 238 -22.36 33.90 9.21
CA LEU A 238 -22.18 35.21 8.58
C LEU A 238 -23.27 36.16 9.12
N PRO A 239 -22.98 37.46 9.27
CA PRO A 239 -24.00 38.45 9.63
C PRO A 239 -25.09 38.49 8.54
N GLN A 240 -26.37 38.44 8.94
CA GLN A 240 -27.46 38.76 8.02
C GLN A 240 -27.42 40.26 7.71
N HIS A 241 -27.10 40.62 6.48
CA HIS A 241 -27.30 41.99 6.01
C HIS A 241 -28.79 42.22 5.77
N GLY A 242 -29.32 43.28 6.39
CA GLY A 242 -30.75 43.59 6.44
C GLY A 242 -31.42 43.61 5.07
N ALA A 243 -32.67 43.13 5.05
CA ALA A 243 -33.58 43.27 3.93
C ALA A 243 -33.61 44.73 3.46
N ARG A 244 -33.13 45.00 2.25
CA ARG A 244 -33.27 46.30 1.59
C ARG A 244 -34.76 46.64 1.47
N GLU A 245 -35.12 47.79 2.03
CA GLU A 245 -36.38 48.50 1.83
C GLU A 245 -36.80 48.45 0.35
N ARG A 246 -37.93 47.80 0.06
CA ARG A 246 -38.66 48.04 -1.18
C ARG A 246 -39.43 49.35 -1.01
N ARG A 247 -38.79 50.48 -1.30
CA ARG A 247 -39.50 51.73 -1.58
C ARG A 247 -40.05 51.62 -3.00
N ALA A 248 -41.27 51.11 -3.13
CA ALA A 248 -42.09 51.30 -4.33
C ALA A 248 -43.07 52.44 -4.04
N THR A 249 -42.94 53.48 -4.84
CA THR A 249 -43.67 54.74 -4.85
C THR A 249 -45.18 54.53 -4.98
N MET A 250 -45.96 55.32 -4.25
CA MET A 250 -47.41 55.55 -4.49
C MET A 250 -47.63 56.15 -5.89
N PRO A 251 -48.82 55.94 -6.47
CA PRO A 251 -49.85 56.98 -6.37
C PRO A 251 -51.05 56.58 -5.50
#